data_AF-A0A3M1VWT3-F1
#
_entry.id   AF-A0A3M1VWT3-F1
#
_cell.length_a   1.000
_cell.length_b   1.000
_cell.length_c   1.000
_cell.angle_alpha   90.00
_cell.angle_beta   90.00
_cell.angle_gamma   90.00
#
_symmetry.space_group_name_H-M   'P 1'
#
loop_
_entity.id
_entity.type
_entity.pdbx_description
1 polymer ?
#
loop_
_entity_poly.entity_id
_entity_poly.type
_entity_poly.pdbx_seq_one_letter_code
_entity_poly.pdbx_strand_id
1 'polypeptide(L)'
;MALVATAWAGAQEQSSCLTCHQDKELFDEEMLQFVRKEAQSVHAAAGLSCHDCHGGNPDPAVADDPGAAMDEGFDGNPYRGRPARRDIPRFCGRCHSDPDYMRRFRPDARVDQEREYWTSHHGKLLAKGDERVATCIDCHGAHGIRGKDDAESSVYPTRVAETCRSCHADPEHMRGYKTADGRPLPTDQYARWRQSVHAKALLEKGDLFAPTCNDCHGNHGANPPGIASVAFVCGQCHGREARLFRASGKHDGFQRHNEFLAEAGGEGCASCHEPGSPQAQRTDVREFSECVVCHSNHAVLRPSVAMLAPLPETPCVFCHEGINAAASSSFDRPGAKERYEKVRDGLLAQAASKNLTGEARFDWLVDRSQELEFHTFEGEKGQPRRLRPEFANLLTKFRIGKTKHVFEDPDTGAVIEERVRRCSDCHPDTPDGVGMSTARKFVEGMSQLTVVSARAERALLAARRGGVEIGRGQSELEQAVDAQIGLEVMVHTFDVSEGSEFAKGLEEGQAHAAAALDYGKKALEELQLRRRWLAVSLVVIVLVLIGLALKVRQLSLERIEQERAAMRSAPGP
;
A
#
# COMPACT_ATOMS: atom_id res chain seq x y z
N MET A 1 9.10 3.12 -31.60
CA MET A 1 9.70 4.12 -32.51
C MET A 1 11.07 4.47 -31.96
N ALA A 2 12.09 3.72 -32.38
CA ALA A 2 13.49 4.02 -32.13
C ALA A 2 14.00 4.70 -33.40
N LEU A 3 14.29 6.01 -33.35
CA LEU A 3 15.00 6.80 -34.37
C LEU A 3 15.01 8.31 -34.01
N VAL A 4 15.60 8.70 -32.87
CA VAL A 4 16.25 10.03 -32.67
C VAL A 4 17.27 9.88 -31.53
N ALA A 5 18.37 9.18 -31.76
CA ALA A 5 19.44 9.03 -30.76
C ALA A 5 20.81 9.25 -31.42
N THR A 6 20.94 10.37 -32.14
CA THR A 6 22.22 10.82 -32.70
C THR A 6 22.19 12.34 -32.76
N ALA A 7 23.19 12.98 -32.16
CA ALA A 7 23.50 14.42 -32.14
C ALA A 7 23.16 15.22 -30.86
N TRP A 8 23.48 14.70 -29.67
CA TRP A 8 23.79 15.53 -28.49
C TRP A 8 24.99 14.94 -27.75
N ALA A 9 26.11 14.83 -28.44
CA ALA A 9 27.42 14.75 -27.81
C ALA A 9 28.14 16.04 -28.20
N GLY A 10 27.72 17.15 -27.60
CA GLY A 10 28.55 18.34 -27.60
C GLY A 10 29.82 17.98 -26.86
N ALA A 11 30.96 18.05 -27.53
CA ALA A 11 32.24 18.06 -26.84
C ALA A 11 32.14 19.17 -25.79
N GLN A 12 32.17 18.80 -24.51
CA GLN A 12 32.33 19.78 -23.45
C GLN A 12 33.67 20.46 -23.77
N GLU A 13 33.63 21.71 -24.24
CA GLU A 13 34.86 22.45 -24.54
C GLU A 13 35.73 22.36 -23.30
N GLN A 14 36.97 21.88 -23.47
CA GLN A 14 37.93 21.81 -22.37
C GLN A 14 38.00 23.20 -21.77
N SER A 15 37.70 23.35 -20.48
CA SER A 15 37.92 24.60 -19.74
C SER A 15 39.25 24.51 -19.00
N SER A 16 39.82 25.65 -18.61
CA SER A 16 40.95 25.71 -17.67
C SER A 16 40.77 24.76 -16.48
N CYS A 17 39.55 24.75 -15.92
CA CYS A 17 39.19 23.93 -14.77
C CYS A 17 39.26 22.43 -15.09
N LEU A 18 38.67 21.99 -16.20
CA LEU A 18 38.65 20.57 -16.57
C LEU A 18 40.03 20.09 -16.99
N THR A 19 40.81 20.91 -17.70
CA THR A 19 42.19 20.59 -18.11
C THR A 19 43.05 20.18 -16.92
N CYS A 20 42.97 20.91 -15.81
CA CYS A 20 43.70 20.60 -14.59
C CYS A 20 42.98 19.54 -13.72
N HIS A 21 41.69 19.68 -13.44
CA HIS A 21 40.98 18.80 -12.49
C HIS A 21 40.71 17.37 -12.98
N GLN A 22 40.96 17.07 -14.26
CA GLN A 22 40.90 15.70 -14.80
C GLN A 22 42.27 15.00 -14.84
N ASP A 23 43.33 15.70 -14.43
CA ASP A 23 44.69 15.17 -14.44
C ASP A 23 44.86 14.12 -13.32
N LYS A 24 45.19 12.90 -13.74
CA LYS A 24 45.37 11.75 -12.87
C LYS A 24 46.70 11.75 -12.12
N GLU A 25 47.64 12.58 -12.54
CA GLU A 25 48.92 12.78 -11.87
C GLU A 25 48.81 13.82 -10.74
N LEU A 26 47.85 14.75 -10.84
CA LEU A 26 47.64 15.82 -9.88
C LEU A 26 46.57 15.52 -8.83
N PHE A 27 45.54 14.75 -9.18
CA PHE A 27 44.39 14.49 -8.31
C PHE A 27 44.15 13.01 -8.04
N ASP A 28 43.63 12.71 -6.85
CA ASP A 28 43.27 11.37 -6.45
C ASP A 28 41.99 10.86 -7.16
N GLU A 29 41.74 9.55 -7.02
CA GLU A 29 40.58 8.91 -7.65
C GLU A 29 39.25 9.45 -7.13
N GLU A 30 39.19 9.96 -5.89
CA GLU A 30 37.98 10.57 -5.33
C GLU A 30 37.61 11.85 -6.09
N MET A 31 38.58 12.73 -6.32
CA MET A 31 38.38 13.95 -7.09
C MET A 31 38.02 13.65 -8.56
N LEU A 32 38.73 12.70 -9.18
CA LEU A 32 38.44 12.27 -10.55
C LEU A 32 37.06 11.63 -10.71
N GLN A 33 36.51 11.06 -9.64
CA GLN A 33 35.13 10.57 -9.63
C GLN A 33 34.12 11.72 -9.61
N PHE A 34 34.39 12.83 -8.93
CA PHE A 34 33.50 14.01 -8.99
C PHE A 34 33.41 14.56 -10.40
N VAL A 35 34.55 14.71 -11.09
CA VAL A 35 34.59 15.18 -12.49
C VAL A 35 33.78 14.24 -13.40
N ARG A 36 33.97 12.92 -13.26
CA ARG A 36 33.22 11.92 -14.05
C ARG A 36 31.72 11.91 -13.75
N LYS A 37 31.32 12.06 -12.48
CA LYS A 37 29.91 12.17 -12.09
C LYS A 37 29.29 13.44 -12.63
N GLU A 38 30.00 14.57 -12.56
CA GLU A 38 29.49 15.84 -13.04
C GLU A 38 29.28 15.84 -14.55
N ALA A 39 30.14 15.18 -15.32
CA ALA A 39 29.94 14.99 -16.76
C ALA A 39 28.62 14.25 -17.12
N GLN A 40 28.00 13.56 -16.15
CA GLN A 40 26.72 12.86 -16.30
C GLN A 40 25.55 13.65 -15.69
N SER A 41 25.79 14.85 -15.18
CA SER A 41 24.75 15.66 -14.54
C SER A 41 23.78 16.25 -15.56
N VAL A 42 22.59 16.60 -15.09
CA VAL A 42 21.59 17.36 -15.87
C VAL A 42 22.12 18.73 -16.28
N HIS A 43 23.07 19.30 -15.52
CA HIS A 43 23.70 20.58 -15.83
C HIS A 43 24.74 20.44 -16.95
N ALA A 44 25.57 19.39 -16.91
CA ALA A 44 26.51 19.08 -17.99
C ALA A 44 25.76 18.75 -19.30
N ALA A 45 24.67 18.00 -19.22
CA ALA A 45 23.80 17.75 -20.38
C ALA A 45 23.18 19.05 -20.96
N ALA A 46 23.02 20.08 -20.13
CA ALA A 46 22.57 21.41 -20.53
C ALA A 46 23.72 22.33 -21.01
N GLY A 47 24.96 21.84 -21.06
CA GLY A 47 26.14 22.57 -21.51
C GLY A 47 26.82 23.40 -20.42
N LEU A 48 26.45 23.24 -19.15
CA LEU A 48 27.10 23.92 -18.03
C LEU A 48 28.33 23.13 -17.55
N SER A 49 29.30 23.85 -17.01
CA SER A 49 30.58 23.33 -16.53
C SER A 49 30.94 23.92 -15.16
N CYS A 50 32.10 23.54 -14.63
CA CYS A 50 32.55 23.86 -13.26
C CYS A 50 32.47 25.37 -12.97
N HIS A 51 32.88 26.20 -13.93
CA HIS A 51 32.95 27.65 -13.80
C HIS A 51 31.58 28.33 -13.84
N ASP A 52 30.54 27.70 -14.37
CA ASP A 52 29.18 28.26 -14.31
C ASP A 52 28.65 28.24 -12.87
N CYS A 53 28.98 27.19 -12.12
CA CYS A 53 28.65 27.07 -10.71
C CYS A 53 29.66 27.83 -9.84
N HIS A 54 30.94 27.44 -9.89
CA HIS A 54 31.97 27.89 -8.95
C HIS A 54 32.66 29.19 -9.37
N GLY A 55 32.42 29.70 -10.58
CA GLY A 55 33.15 30.84 -11.14
C GLY A 55 34.57 30.51 -11.58
N GLY A 56 35.32 31.55 -11.94
CA GLY A 56 36.67 31.46 -12.49
C GLY A 56 36.72 31.68 -14.00
N ASN A 57 37.93 31.90 -14.52
CA ASN A 57 38.18 32.10 -15.94
C ASN A 57 38.27 30.74 -16.65
N PRO A 58 37.32 30.38 -17.54
CA PRO A 58 37.30 29.07 -18.20
C PRO A 58 38.30 28.92 -19.34
N ASP A 59 39.05 29.96 -19.72
CA ASP A 59 39.98 29.94 -20.86
C ASP A 59 41.08 28.87 -20.68
N PRO A 60 41.16 27.85 -21.54
CA PRO A 60 42.20 26.80 -21.46
C PRO A 60 43.63 27.34 -21.46
N ALA A 61 43.87 28.53 -21.99
CA ALA A 61 45.18 29.17 -21.99
C ALA A 61 45.71 29.47 -20.57
N VAL A 62 44.82 29.55 -19.57
CA VAL A 62 45.20 29.78 -18.17
C VAL A 62 45.13 28.50 -17.32
N ALA A 63 45.02 27.31 -17.92
CA ALA A 63 44.90 26.04 -17.19
C ALA A 63 46.08 25.77 -16.24
N ASP A 64 47.29 26.17 -16.63
CA ASP A 64 48.52 25.99 -15.84
C ASP A 64 48.75 27.14 -14.82
N ASP A 65 47.85 28.12 -14.75
CA ASP A 65 47.90 29.23 -13.80
C ASP A 65 46.64 29.23 -12.90
N PRO A 66 46.71 28.57 -11.73
CA PRO A 66 45.60 28.51 -10.78
C PRO A 66 45.12 29.90 -10.33
N GLY A 67 46.01 30.89 -10.24
CA GLY A 67 45.66 32.25 -9.83
C GLY A 67 44.81 32.96 -10.87
N ALA A 68 45.13 32.77 -12.16
CA ALA A 68 44.34 33.30 -13.27
C ALA A 68 43.04 32.50 -13.51
N ALA A 69 43.08 31.17 -13.37
CA ALA A 69 41.90 30.32 -13.54
C ALA A 69 40.87 30.49 -12.42
N MET A 70 41.31 30.66 -11.16
CA MET A 70 40.46 30.85 -9.98
C MET A 70 40.43 32.32 -9.52
N ASP A 71 40.42 33.26 -10.46
CA ASP A 71 40.40 34.69 -10.16
C ASP A 71 39.04 35.12 -9.55
N GLU A 72 39.08 35.60 -8.30
CA GLU A 72 37.93 36.18 -7.61
C GLU A 72 37.48 37.52 -8.22
N GLY A 73 38.32 38.16 -9.04
CA GLY A 73 38.04 39.39 -9.77
C GLY A 73 37.58 39.19 -11.21
N PHE A 74 37.41 37.95 -11.69
CA PHE A 74 37.06 37.70 -13.09
C PHE A 74 35.69 38.28 -13.47
N ASP A 75 35.68 39.21 -14.44
CA ASP A 75 34.48 39.98 -14.84
C ASP A 75 33.30 39.12 -15.31
N GLY A 76 33.56 37.95 -15.90
CA GLY A 76 32.51 37.06 -16.41
C GLY A 76 31.73 36.35 -15.30
N ASN A 77 32.46 35.69 -14.40
CA ASN A 77 31.90 35.01 -13.23
C ASN A 77 32.98 34.84 -12.15
N PRO A 78 33.03 35.71 -11.12
CA PRO A 78 34.01 35.64 -10.05
C PRO A 78 34.16 34.26 -9.43
N TYR A 79 35.38 33.79 -9.20
CA TYR A 79 35.59 32.53 -8.49
C TYR A 79 35.05 32.60 -7.05
N ARG A 80 34.33 31.56 -6.64
CA ARG A 80 33.67 31.44 -5.31
C ARG A 80 34.01 30.15 -4.59
N GLY A 81 34.65 29.19 -5.28
CA GLY A 81 34.99 27.88 -4.73
C GLY A 81 33.77 27.15 -4.16
N ARG A 82 34.01 26.32 -3.14
CA ARG A 82 32.95 25.55 -2.47
C ARG A 82 32.13 26.47 -1.55
N PRO A 83 30.81 26.63 -1.77
CA PRO A 83 29.99 27.48 -0.91
C PRO A 83 29.88 26.89 0.50
N ALA A 84 29.79 27.76 1.50
CA ALA A 84 29.43 27.34 2.86
C ALA A 84 27.99 26.80 2.87
N ARG A 85 27.71 25.87 3.80
CA ARG A 85 26.44 25.13 3.82
C ARG A 85 25.21 26.03 3.92
N ARG A 86 25.31 27.10 4.71
CA ARG A 86 24.28 28.15 4.84
C ARG A 86 23.98 28.93 3.56
N ASP A 87 24.93 28.99 2.64
CA ASP A 87 24.82 29.78 1.40
C ASP A 87 24.34 28.94 0.21
N ILE A 88 24.25 27.61 0.37
CA ILE A 88 23.82 26.67 -0.68
C ILE A 88 22.48 27.05 -1.30
N PRO A 89 21.41 27.38 -0.54
CA PRO A 89 20.13 27.75 -1.15
C PRO A 89 20.25 28.95 -2.10
N ARG A 90 20.97 30.00 -1.67
CA ARG A 90 21.24 31.17 -2.51
C ARG A 90 22.15 30.86 -3.69
N PHE A 91 23.13 29.98 -3.49
CA PHE A 91 24.06 29.56 -4.53
C PHE A 91 23.33 28.92 -5.72
N CYS A 92 22.43 27.97 -5.45
CA CYS A 92 21.56 27.34 -6.44
C CYS A 92 20.52 28.34 -6.98
N GLY A 93 19.99 29.19 -6.10
CA GLY A 93 18.99 30.22 -6.40
C GLY A 93 19.42 31.25 -7.44
N ARG A 94 20.74 31.51 -7.62
CA ARG A 94 21.24 32.40 -8.67
C ARG A 94 20.71 32.04 -10.07
N CYS A 95 20.51 30.74 -10.32
CA CYS A 95 19.91 30.24 -11.55
C CYS A 95 18.46 29.80 -11.31
N HIS A 96 18.22 28.96 -10.29
CA HIS A 96 16.93 28.35 -10.05
C HIS A 96 15.86 29.28 -9.43
N SER A 97 16.22 30.52 -9.11
CA SER A 97 15.29 31.59 -8.71
C SER A 97 15.18 32.70 -9.77
N ASP A 98 15.81 32.52 -10.95
CA ASP A 98 15.79 33.47 -12.05
C ASP A 98 14.95 32.92 -13.23
N PRO A 99 13.76 33.48 -13.51
CA PRO A 99 12.91 33.04 -14.60
C PRO A 99 13.53 33.27 -15.98
N ASP A 100 14.28 34.35 -16.17
CA ASP A 100 14.86 34.68 -17.47
C ASP A 100 16.04 33.76 -17.79
N TYR A 101 16.82 33.39 -16.76
CA TYR A 101 17.84 32.36 -16.90
C TYR A 101 17.24 30.99 -17.21
N MET A 102 16.30 30.51 -16.38
CA MET A 102 15.76 29.14 -16.49
C MET A 102 14.96 28.91 -17.77
N ARG A 103 14.32 29.93 -18.33
CA ARG A 103 13.60 29.83 -19.62
C ARG A 103 14.48 29.36 -20.77
N ARG A 104 15.80 29.58 -20.72
CA ARG A 104 16.74 29.12 -21.74
C ARG A 104 16.85 27.59 -21.80
N PHE A 105 16.58 26.92 -20.69
CA PHE A 105 16.75 25.47 -20.53
C PHE A 105 15.41 24.74 -20.39
N ARG A 106 14.53 25.27 -19.53
CA ARG A 106 13.23 24.69 -19.18
C ARG A 106 12.21 25.80 -18.94
N PRO A 107 11.51 26.29 -19.99
CA PRO A 107 10.47 27.32 -19.86
C PRO A 107 9.33 26.98 -18.90
N ASP A 108 9.10 25.68 -18.67
CA ASP A 108 8.08 25.13 -17.76
C ASP A 108 8.57 24.98 -16.32
N ALA A 109 9.87 25.20 -16.05
CA ALA A 109 10.40 25.08 -14.71
C ALA A 109 9.86 26.18 -13.80
N ARG A 110 9.45 25.78 -12.59
CA ARG A 110 9.23 26.71 -11.49
C ARG A 110 10.57 27.37 -11.11
N VAL A 111 10.51 28.61 -10.58
CA VAL A 111 11.68 29.38 -10.12
C VAL A 111 11.48 29.99 -8.72
N ASP A 112 10.64 29.36 -7.92
CA ASP A 112 10.32 29.78 -6.56
C ASP A 112 10.74 28.79 -5.49
N GLN A 113 11.48 27.75 -5.86
CA GLN A 113 11.94 26.68 -4.98
C GLN A 113 12.79 27.21 -3.82
N GLU A 114 13.70 28.15 -4.08
CA GLU A 114 14.50 28.77 -3.00
C GLU A 114 13.61 29.55 -2.04
N ARG A 115 12.63 30.30 -2.57
CA ARG A 115 11.68 31.04 -1.74
C ARG A 115 10.85 30.08 -0.89
N GLU A 116 10.36 28.98 -1.47
CA GLU A 116 9.67 27.91 -0.74
C GLU A 116 10.58 27.29 0.34
N TYR A 117 11.86 27.02 0.02
CA TYR A 117 12.82 26.48 0.96
C TYR A 117 12.94 27.30 2.25
N TRP A 118 12.98 28.62 2.15
CA TRP A 118 13.05 29.48 3.34
C TRP A 118 11.77 29.45 4.20
N THR A 119 10.64 28.94 3.66
CA THR A 119 9.40 28.70 4.45
C THR A 119 9.38 27.34 5.16
N SER A 120 10.23 26.40 4.74
CA SER A 120 10.35 25.05 5.33
C SER A 120 10.92 25.08 6.76
N HIS A 121 10.75 24.00 7.53
CA HIS A 121 11.44 23.89 8.82
C HIS A 121 12.96 23.83 8.67
N HIS A 122 13.46 23.18 7.61
CA HIS A 122 14.88 23.13 7.30
C HIS A 122 15.45 24.53 7.06
N GLY A 123 14.84 25.33 6.19
CA GLY A 123 15.28 26.69 5.90
C GLY A 123 15.19 27.62 7.11
N LYS A 124 14.12 27.50 7.92
CA LYS A 124 13.97 28.29 9.17
C LYS A 124 15.06 27.98 10.19
N LEU A 125 15.51 26.73 10.29
CA LEU A 125 16.56 26.32 11.21
C LEU A 125 17.96 26.66 10.66
N LEU A 126 18.18 26.50 9.35
CA LEU A 126 19.41 26.93 8.69
C LEU A 126 19.64 28.44 8.88
N ALA A 127 18.59 29.25 8.75
CA ALA A 127 18.64 30.69 9.00
C ALA A 127 18.99 31.04 10.45
N LYS A 128 18.77 30.12 11.40
CA LYS A 128 19.17 30.24 12.81
C LYS A 128 20.57 29.67 13.08
N GLY A 129 21.28 29.19 12.05
CA GLY A 129 22.63 28.65 12.14
C GLY A 129 22.72 27.14 12.38
N ASP A 130 21.60 26.41 12.34
CA ASP A 130 21.65 24.95 12.42
C ASP A 130 22.02 24.36 11.05
N GLU A 131 23.30 24.05 10.86
CA GLU A 131 23.82 23.50 9.61
C GLU A 131 23.56 21.99 9.46
N ARG A 132 23.01 21.30 10.47
CA ARG A 132 22.68 19.87 10.33
C ARG A 132 21.46 19.62 9.45
N VAL A 133 20.59 20.61 9.29
CA VAL A 133 19.37 20.49 8.49
C VAL A 133 19.67 20.34 6.99
N ALA A 134 18.69 19.82 6.26
CA ALA A 134 18.81 19.63 4.82
C ALA A 134 18.85 20.96 4.06
N THR A 135 19.66 20.98 3.02
CA THR A 135 19.82 22.01 1.99
C THR A 135 19.54 21.38 0.62
N CYS A 136 19.66 22.16 -0.46
CA CYS A 136 19.41 21.69 -1.81
C CYS A 136 20.24 20.43 -2.16
N ILE A 137 21.50 20.38 -1.72
CA ILE A 137 22.43 19.30 -2.07
C ILE A 137 22.18 18.00 -1.30
N ASP A 138 21.50 18.05 -0.15
CA ASP A 138 21.20 16.83 0.61
C ASP A 138 20.09 16.01 -0.07
N CYS A 139 19.24 16.68 -0.86
CA CYS A 139 18.23 16.01 -1.68
C CYS A 139 18.70 15.76 -3.10
N HIS A 140 19.38 16.71 -3.76
CA HIS A 140 19.72 16.62 -5.20
C HIS A 140 21.15 16.14 -5.48
N GLY A 141 22.01 16.09 -4.46
CA GLY A 141 23.46 15.96 -4.62
C GLY A 141 24.14 17.30 -4.92
N ALA A 142 25.47 17.32 -4.81
CA ALA A 142 26.30 18.49 -5.13
C ALA A 142 26.97 18.39 -6.51
N HIS A 143 27.37 17.18 -6.91
CA HIS A 143 27.96 16.87 -8.21
C HIS A 143 27.24 15.65 -8.81
N GLY A 144 27.11 15.60 -10.14
CA GLY A 144 26.33 14.55 -10.81
C GLY A 144 24.84 14.65 -10.51
N ILE A 145 24.34 15.88 -10.34
CA ILE A 145 22.93 16.18 -10.06
C ILE A 145 22.06 15.61 -11.19
N ARG A 146 21.07 14.80 -10.84
CA ARG A 146 20.13 14.18 -11.79
C ARG A 146 18.77 14.86 -11.76
N GLY A 147 18.09 14.85 -12.90
CA GLY A 147 16.72 15.35 -13.00
C GLY A 147 15.72 14.49 -12.20
N LYS A 148 14.59 15.07 -11.78
CA LYS A 148 13.57 14.34 -10.99
C LYS A 148 12.92 13.15 -11.71
N ASP A 149 12.98 13.15 -13.04
CA ASP A 149 12.38 12.11 -13.89
C ASP A 149 13.37 10.96 -14.19
N ASP A 150 14.62 11.07 -13.73
CA ASP A 150 15.64 10.03 -13.82
C ASP A 150 15.48 9.04 -12.65
N ALA A 151 15.30 7.76 -12.94
CA ALA A 151 15.13 6.70 -11.95
C ALA A 151 16.35 6.52 -11.01
N GLU A 152 17.52 7.04 -11.38
CA GLU A 152 18.70 7.07 -10.52
C GLU A 152 18.76 8.30 -9.59
N SER A 153 17.89 9.29 -9.79
CA SER A 153 17.84 10.48 -8.95
C SER A 153 17.36 10.17 -7.53
N SER A 154 18.00 10.76 -6.53
CA SER A 154 17.57 10.70 -5.13
C SER A 154 16.17 11.32 -4.91
N VAL A 155 15.74 12.21 -5.81
CA VAL A 155 14.40 12.81 -5.77
C VAL A 155 13.40 12.15 -6.73
N TYR A 156 13.75 11.00 -7.31
CA TYR A 156 12.80 10.19 -8.08
C TYR A 156 11.72 9.61 -7.14
N PRO A 157 10.43 9.49 -7.53
CA PRO A 157 9.34 9.12 -6.61
C PRO A 157 9.63 7.89 -5.73
N THR A 158 10.17 6.81 -6.30
CA THR A 158 10.49 5.58 -5.56
C THR A 158 11.74 5.67 -4.68
N ARG A 159 12.43 6.81 -4.66
CA ARG A 159 13.68 7.06 -3.91
C ARG A 159 13.56 8.19 -2.89
N VAL A 160 12.50 9.02 -2.97
CA VAL A 160 12.34 10.16 -2.06
C VAL A 160 12.26 9.71 -0.60
N ALA A 161 11.59 8.58 -0.32
CA ALA A 161 11.50 8.06 1.04
C ALA A 161 12.88 7.70 1.60
N GLU A 162 13.75 7.09 0.79
CA GLU A 162 15.14 6.83 1.15
C GLU A 162 15.96 8.11 1.32
N THR A 163 15.67 9.17 0.55
CA THR A 163 16.32 10.47 0.73
C THR A 163 15.89 11.13 2.05
N CYS A 164 14.62 11.06 2.43
CA CYS A 164 14.17 11.59 3.71
C CYS A 164 14.71 10.77 4.89
N ARG A 165 14.76 9.44 4.77
CA ARG A 165 15.16 8.54 5.86
C ARG A 165 16.63 8.72 6.25
N SER A 166 17.51 9.18 5.36
CA SER A 166 18.94 9.37 5.67
C SER A 166 19.17 10.27 6.88
N CYS A 167 18.24 11.18 7.15
CA CYS A 167 18.20 12.00 8.35
C CYS A 167 17.05 11.55 9.28
N HIS A 168 15.83 11.41 8.76
CA HIS A 168 14.63 11.20 9.59
C HIS A 168 14.52 9.80 10.19
N ALA A 169 15.31 8.82 9.76
CA ALA A 169 15.40 7.50 10.38
C ALA A 169 16.71 7.29 11.17
N ASP A 170 17.54 8.34 11.32
CA ASP A 170 18.78 8.30 12.09
C ASP A 170 18.57 8.97 13.48
N PRO A 171 18.52 8.19 14.58
CA PRO A 171 18.38 8.72 15.93
C PRO A 171 19.49 9.69 16.35
N GLU A 172 20.72 9.49 15.89
CA GLU A 172 21.85 10.35 16.24
C GLU A 172 21.76 11.69 15.50
N HIS A 173 21.41 11.66 14.21
CA HIS A 173 21.18 12.88 13.44
C HIS A 173 20.00 13.68 14.00
N MET A 174 18.90 12.99 14.34
CA MET A 174 17.67 13.63 14.84
C MET A 174 17.73 14.04 16.32
N ARG A 175 18.82 13.69 17.01
CA ARG A 175 18.99 14.00 18.42
C ARG A 175 18.89 15.52 18.67
N GLY A 176 18.05 15.86 19.64
CA GLY A 176 17.80 17.25 20.08
C GLY A 176 16.66 17.96 19.35
N TYR A 177 16.17 17.43 18.22
CA TYR A 177 14.94 17.95 17.59
C TYR A 177 13.70 17.50 18.34
N LYS A 178 12.73 18.41 18.47
CA LYS A 178 11.52 18.20 19.27
C LYS A 178 10.26 18.57 18.50
N THR A 179 9.19 17.87 18.81
CA THR A 179 7.82 18.18 18.37
C THR A 179 7.33 19.44 19.07
N ALA A 180 6.21 20.01 18.60
CA ALA A 180 5.63 21.23 19.18
C ALA A 180 5.31 21.09 20.69
N ASP A 181 4.98 19.87 21.14
CA ASP A 181 4.71 19.55 22.55
C ASP A 181 5.97 19.16 23.35
N GLY A 182 7.16 19.37 22.77
CA GLY A 182 8.45 19.21 23.45
C GLY A 182 9.02 17.79 23.52
N ARG A 183 8.34 16.80 22.95
CA ARG A 183 8.85 15.42 22.86
C ARG A 183 9.94 15.31 21.79
N PRO A 184 10.89 14.35 21.91
CA PRO A 184 11.82 14.07 20.82
C PRO A 184 11.08 13.74 19.52
N LEU A 185 11.60 14.20 18.39
CA LEU A 185 11.08 13.74 17.09
C LEU A 185 11.24 12.22 16.99
N PRO A 186 10.19 11.48 16.58
CA PRO A 186 10.36 10.05 16.29
C PRO A 186 11.32 9.87 15.12
N THR A 187 11.86 8.66 14.98
CA THR A 187 12.70 8.25 13.83
C THR A 187 12.20 6.96 13.17
N ASP A 188 10.96 6.59 13.43
CA ASP A 188 10.33 5.37 12.92
C ASP A 188 9.38 5.63 11.73
N GLN A 189 9.35 6.86 11.21
CA GLN A 189 8.40 7.28 10.18
C GLN A 189 8.61 6.53 8.87
N TYR A 190 9.87 6.30 8.46
CA TYR A 190 10.18 5.53 7.27
C TYR A 190 9.70 4.08 7.42
N ALA A 191 10.00 3.45 8.56
CA ALA A 191 9.56 2.09 8.86
C ALA A 191 8.03 1.96 8.82
N ARG A 192 7.30 2.92 9.41
CA ARG A 192 5.83 3.00 9.36
C ARG A 192 5.33 3.20 7.93
N TRP A 193 5.87 4.18 7.21
CA TRP A 193 5.49 4.45 5.81
C TRP A 193 5.70 3.24 4.91
N ARG A 194 6.79 2.49 5.08
CA ARG A 194 7.11 1.33 4.24
C ARG A 194 6.04 0.23 4.28
N GLN A 195 5.25 0.16 5.35
CA GLN A 195 4.14 -0.78 5.52
C GLN A 195 2.79 -0.26 5.00
N SER A 196 2.73 1.04 4.71
CA SER A 196 1.50 1.74 4.33
C SER A 196 0.94 1.29 2.99
N VAL A 197 -0.33 1.62 2.76
CA VAL A 197 -0.95 1.41 1.44
C VAL A 197 -0.27 2.22 0.33
N HIS A 198 0.29 3.39 0.66
CA HIS A 198 1.00 4.24 -0.29
C HIS A 198 2.34 3.62 -0.72
N ALA A 199 3.17 3.17 0.23
CA ALA A 199 4.42 2.51 -0.10
C ALA A 199 4.20 1.21 -0.90
N LYS A 200 3.15 0.46 -0.58
CA LYS A 200 2.79 -0.75 -1.36
C LYS A 200 2.38 -0.39 -2.79
N ALA A 201 1.59 0.66 -2.99
CA ALA A 201 1.24 1.13 -4.33
C ALA A 201 2.47 1.61 -5.10
N LEU A 202 3.33 2.40 -4.46
CA LEU A 202 4.54 2.96 -5.08
C LEU A 202 5.59 1.89 -5.42
N LEU A 203 5.96 1.08 -4.44
CA LEU A 203 7.11 0.17 -4.54
C LEU A 203 6.76 -1.21 -5.08
N GLU A 204 5.57 -1.74 -4.77
CA GLU A 204 5.19 -3.11 -5.18
C GLU A 204 4.35 -3.11 -6.46
N LYS A 205 3.53 -2.08 -6.69
CA LYS A 205 2.68 -1.96 -7.89
C LYS A 205 3.25 -1.03 -8.96
N GLY A 206 4.32 -0.28 -8.65
CA GLY A 206 4.94 0.66 -9.59
C GLY A 206 4.08 1.88 -9.88
N ASP A 207 3.14 2.23 -9.00
CA ASP A 207 2.30 3.42 -9.15
C ASP A 207 3.07 4.67 -8.70
N LEU A 208 3.70 5.35 -9.66
CA LEU A 208 4.50 6.56 -9.40
C LEU A 208 3.67 7.77 -8.93
N PHE A 209 2.33 7.68 -8.97
CA PHE A 209 1.44 8.71 -8.42
C PHE A 209 1.08 8.44 -6.96
N ALA A 210 1.43 7.27 -6.42
CA ALA A 210 1.24 6.98 -5.02
C ALA A 210 2.15 7.88 -4.16
N PRO A 211 1.60 8.55 -3.12
CA PRO A 211 2.32 9.58 -2.41
C PRO A 211 3.43 9.04 -1.50
N THR A 212 4.51 9.79 -1.38
CA THR A 212 5.60 9.59 -0.44
C THR A 212 5.77 10.80 0.47
N CYS A 213 6.89 10.93 1.19
CA CYS A 213 7.06 11.88 2.29
C CYS A 213 6.77 13.34 1.89
N ASN A 214 7.31 13.77 0.76
CA ASN A 214 7.20 15.12 0.21
C ASN A 214 5.80 15.47 -0.31
N ASP A 215 4.97 14.50 -0.67
CA ASP A 215 3.60 14.78 -1.15
C ASP A 215 2.68 15.27 -0.02
N CYS A 216 2.96 14.84 1.22
CA CYS A 216 2.25 15.30 2.41
C CYS A 216 2.97 16.48 3.11
N HIS A 217 4.30 16.46 3.15
CA HIS A 217 5.11 17.44 3.88
C HIS A 217 5.57 18.62 3.00
N GLY A 218 5.41 18.54 1.68
CA GLY A 218 5.95 19.51 0.73
C GLY A 218 7.36 19.13 0.24
N ASN A 219 7.68 19.61 -0.96
CA ASN A 219 8.97 19.42 -1.62
C ASN A 219 10.02 20.40 -1.07
N HIS A 220 10.21 21.53 -1.76
CA HIS A 220 11.16 22.56 -1.35
C HIS A 220 10.66 23.30 -0.10
N GLY A 221 9.34 23.44 0.08
CA GLY A 221 8.70 23.97 1.29
C GLY A 221 8.44 22.95 2.40
N ALA A 222 9.29 21.93 2.57
CA ALA A 222 9.08 20.83 3.51
C ALA A 222 8.70 21.30 4.94
N ASN A 223 7.43 21.19 5.27
CA ASN A 223 6.81 21.65 6.49
C ASN A 223 5.68 20.68 6.85
N PRO A 224 5.75 19.96 7.98
CA PRO A 224 4.71 19.02 8.36
C PRO A 224 3.36 19.74 8.46
N PRO A 225 2.29 19.14 7.92
CA PRO A 225 0.97 19.76 8.01
C PRO A 225 0.58 19.92 9.47
N GLY A 226 0.01 21.09 9.79
CA GLY A 226 -0.70 21.26 11.05
C GLY A 226 -1.90 20.34 11.10
N ILE A 227 -2.36 20.00 12.30
CA ILE A 227 -3.47 19.06 12.51
C ILE A 227 -4.75 19.48 11.77
N ALA A 228 -5.08 20.79 11.80
CA ALA A 228 -6.21 21.36 11.07
C ALA A 228 -6.07 21.34 9.53
N SER A 229 -4.89 20.98 9.01
CA SER A 229 -4.61 20.88 7.57
C SER A 229 -4.56 19.44 7.06
N VAL A 230 -4.68 18.44 7.93
CA VAL A 230 -4.55 17.02 7.54
C VAL A 230 -5.63 16.62 6.54
N ALA A 231 -6.90 16.95 6.76
CA ALA A 231 -7.96 16.68 5.78
C ALA A 231 -7.77 17.43 4.46
N PHE A 232 -7.10 18.59 4.47
CA PHE A 232 -6.79 19.31 3.23
C PHE A 232 -5.68 18.65 2.43
N VAL A 233 -4.64 18.14 3.11
CA VAL A 233 -3.55 17.39 2.48
C VAL A 233 -4.06 16.06 1.93
N CYS A 234 -4.71 15.25 2.76
CA CYS A 234 -5.32 14.00 2.29
C CYS A 234 -6.36 14.27 1.20
N GLY A 235 -7.14 15.34 1.34
CA GLY A 235 -8.22 15.73 0.43
C GLY A 235 -7.77 16.20 -0.96
N GLN A 236 -6.47 16.45 -1.19
CA GLN A 236 -5.96 16.69 -2.54
C GLN A 236 -6.17 15.45 -3.44
N CYS A 237 -6.09 14.25 -2.86
CA CYS A 237 -6.32 12.98 -3.55
C CYS A 237 -7.62 12.31 -3.09
N HIS A 238 -7.87 12.25 -1.78
CA HIS A 238 -9.05 11.66 -1.15
C HIS A 238 -10.18 12.69 -0.95
N GLY A 239 -10.49 13.42 -2.02
CA GLY A 239 -11.41 14.56 -1.96
C GLY A 239 -12.83 14.17 -1.58
N ARG A 240 -13.27 12.95 -1.88
CA ARG A 240 -14.61 12.46 -1.50
C ARG A 240 -14.68 12.20 0.00
N GLU A 241 -13.75 11.43 0.52
CA GLU A 241 -13.65 11.06 1.94
C GLU A 241 -13.52 12.32 2.81
N ALA A 242 -12.63 13.25 2.42
CA ALA A 242 -12.42 14.51 3.12
C ALA A 242 -13.66 15.43 3.10
N ARG A 243 -14.47 15.40 2.04
CA ARG A 243 -15.75 16.13 2.00
C ARG A 243 -16.78 15.50 2.92
N LEU A 244 -16.94 14.18 2.87
CA LEU A 244 -17.92 13.46 3.70
C LEU A 244 -17.60 13.62 5.19
N PHE A 245 -16.32 13.45 5.57
CA PHE A 245 -15.89 13.61 6.95
C PHE A 245 -16.15 15.02 7.48
N ARG A 246 -15.75 16.06 6.76
CA ARG A 246 -15.94 17.46 7.18
C ARG A 246 -17.42 17.86 7.29
N ALA A 247 -18.30 17.21 6.54
CA ALA A 247 -19.74 17.44 6.62
C ALA A 247 -20.42 16.61 7.73
N SER A 248 -19.69 15.70 8.39
CA SER A 248 -20.25 14.77 9.37
C SER A 248 -20.31 15.36 10.78
N GLY A 249 -21.28 14.91 11.58
CA GLY A 249 -21.35 15.27 13.01
C GLY A 249 -20.14 14.78 13.83
N LYS A 250 -19.34 13.83 13.32
CA LYS A 250 -18.11 13.39 13.99
C LYS A 250 -17.00 14.44 13.86
N HIS A 251 -16.88 15.12 12.74
CA HIS A 251 -15.93 16.23 12.60
C HIS A 251 -16.23 17.31 13.64
N ASP A 252 -17.49 17.71 13.79
CA ASP A 252 -17.92 18.67 14.82
C ASP A 252 -17.70 18.12 16.24
N GLY A 253 -17.86 16.80 16.42
CA GLY A 253 -17.50 16.10 17.65
C GLY A 253 -16.01 16.22 17.97
N PHE A 254 -15.13 15.99 16.98
CA PHE A 254 -13.67 16.07 17.14
C PHE A 254 -13.22 17.49 17.46
N GLN A 255 -13.79 18.50 16.79
CA GLN A 255 -13.50 19.91 17.08
C GLN A 255 -13.82 20.26 18.54
N ARG A 256 -15.03 19.90 19.01
CA ARG A 256 -15.41 20.12 20.41
C ARG A 256 -14.53 19.37 21.40
N HIS A 257 -14.13 18.14 21.10
CA HIS A 257 -13.20 17.42 21.98
C HIS A 257 -11.83 18.08 22.02
N ASN A 258 -11.33 18.61 20.90
CA ASN A 258 -10.05 19.32 20.89
C ASN A 258 -10.09 20.60 21.73
N GLU A 259 -11.23 21.31 21.74
CA GLU A 259 -11.45 22.44 22.65
C GLU A 259 -11.33 22.03 24.12
N PHE A 260 -11.99 20.93 24.52
CA PHE A 260 -11.89 20.41 25.89
C PHE A 260 -10.49 19.87 26.24
N LEU A 261 -9.83 19.18 25.30
CA LEU A 261 -8.50 18.61 25.53
C LEU A 261 -7.43 19.69 25.71
N ALA A 262 -7.60 20.86 25.08
CA ALA A 262 -6.73 22.00 25.30
C ALA A 262 -6.77 22.48 26.77
N GLU A 263 -7.94 22.38 27.42
CA GLU A 263 -8.13 22.73 28.84
C GLU A 263 -7.70 21.61 29.79
N ALA A 264 -7.83 20.34 29.37
CA ALA A 264 -7.50 19.15 30.17
C ALA A 264 -6.01 19.03 30.56
N GLY A 265 -5.12 19.67 29.80
CA GLY A 265 -3.68 19.66 30.07
C GLY A 265 -3.06 18.25 30.05
N GLY A 266 -2.26 17.92 31.07
CA GLY A 266 -1.52 16.65 31.13
C GLY A 266 -2.35 15.40 31.42
N GLU A 267 -3.57 15.55 31.95
CA GLU A 267 -4.45 14.44 32.31
C GLU A 267 -5.23 13.89 31.09
N GLY A 268 -5.24 14.61 29.97
CA GLY A 268 -5.84 14.16 28.70
C GLY A 268 -7.31 13.77 28.88
N CYS A 269 -7.73 12.63 28.32
CA CYS A 269 -9.13 12.19 28.44
C CYS A 269 -9.54 11.89 29.90
N ALA A 270 -8.61 11.56 30.79
CA ALA A 270 -8.91 11.19 32.17
C ALA A 270 -9.43 12.37 33.01
N SER A 271 -9.23 13.61 32.57
CA SER A 271 -9.77 14.80 33.24
C SER A 271 -11.30 14.89 33.16
N CYS A 272 -11.90 14.27 32.14
CA CYS A 272 -13.33 14.41 31.85
C CYS A 272 -14.08 13.06 31.82
N HIS A 273 -13.39 11.94 31.64
CA HIS A 273 -14.00 10.62 31.57
C HIS A 273 -13.86 9.82 32.87
N GLU A 274 -14.88 9.04 33.19
CA GLU A 274 -14.93 8.24 34.42
C GLU A 274 -13.74 7.26 34.52
N PRO A 275 -13.10 7.14 35.69
CA PRO A 275 -12.02 6.19 35.92
C PRO A 275 -12.43 4.76 35.56
N GLY A 276 -11.57 4.05 34.81
CA GLY A 276 -11.81 2.69 34.35
C GLY A 276 -12.53 2.57 33.01
N SER A 277 -13.14 3.65 32.50
CA SER A 277 -13.68 3.69 31.13
C SER A 277 -12.56 3.56 30.08
N PRO A 278 -12.80 2.96 28.89
CA PRO A 278 -11.80 2.88 27.82
C PRO A 278 -11.20 4.25 27.43
N GLN A 279 -11.98 5.31 27.57
CA GLN A 279 -11.61 6.70 27.25
C GLN A 279 -10.63 7.24 28.29
N ALA A 280 -10.91 7.08 29.59
CA ALA A 280 -10.03 7.55 30.66
C ALA A 280 -8.67 6.87 30.66
N GLN A 281 -8.55 5.68 30.04
CA GLN A 281 -7.28 4.99 29.84
C GLN A 281 -6.40 5.61 28.73
N ARG A 282 -6.91 6.57 27.96
CA ARG A 282 -6.19 7.24 26.87
C ARG A 282 -5.71 8.62 27.31
N THR A 283 -4.47 8.68 27.76
CA THR A 283 -3.78 9.94 28.10
C THR A 283 -2.78 10.38 27.02
N ASP A 284 -2.56 9.54 26.00
CA ASP A 284 -1.69 9.79 24.85
C ASP A 284 -2.31 10.72 23.80
N VAL A 285 -3.64 10.77 23.76
CA VAL A 285 -4.40 11.63 22.83
C VAL A 285 -4.55 13.01 23.46
N ARG A 286 -3.79 13.97 22.92
CA ARG A 286 -3.88 15.39 23.31
C ARG A 286 -4.66 16.23 22.31
N GLU A 287 -4.87 15.70 21.12
CA GLU A 287 -5.66 16.33 20.07
C GLU A 287 -6.07 15.25 19.05
N PHE A 288 -7.31 15.33 18.56
CA PHE A 288 -7.80 14.52 17.46
C PHE A 288 -7.41 15.13 16.12
N SER A 289 -6.57 14.40 15.38
CA SER A 289 -6.12 14.78 14.04
C SER A 289 -6.87 14.04 12.93
N GLU A 290 -8.14 14.43 12.75
CA GLU A 290 -9.02 14.05 11.63
C GLU A 290 -8.79 12.62 11.08
N CYS A 291 -8.22 12.49 9.88
CA CYS A 291 -8.00 11.23 9.19
C CYS A 291 -7.01 10.30 9.91
N VAL A 292 -5.92 10.85 10.47
CA VAL A 292 -4.85 10.04 11.08
C VAL A 292 -5.26 9.44 12.42
N VAL A 293 -6.36 9.90 13.01
CA VAL A 293 -6.96 9.26 14.20
C VAL A 293 -7.37 7.82 13.91
N CYS A 294 -7.92 7.54 12.73
CA CYS A 294 -8.37 6.19 12.37
C CYS A 294 -7.35 5.47 11.48
N HIS A 295 -6.70 6.20 10.57
CA HIS A 295 -5.79 5.62 9.58
C HIS A 295 -4.33 5.60 10.01
N SER A 296 -4.00 5.98 11.25
CA SER A 296 -2.62 6.27 11.65
C SER A 296 -1.99 7.39 10.81
N ASN A 297 -0.84 7.88 11.26
CA ASN A 297 -0.09 8.93 10.57
C ASN A 297 0.76 8.32 9.44
N HIS A 298 2.03 8.01 9.69
CA HIS A 298 2.92 7.51 8.65
C HIS A 298 2.60 6.08 8.20
N ALA A 299 1.94 5.26 9.02
CA ALA A 299 1.58 3.90 8.63
C ALA A 299 0.42 3.83 7.63
N VAL A 300 -0.38 4.89 7.50
CA VAL A 300 -1.56 5.01 6.62
C VAL A 300 -2.26 3.66 6.42
N LEU A 301 -2.82 3.17 7.51
CA LEU A 301 -3.45 1.87 7.60
C LEU A 301 -4.63 1.78 6.65
N ARG A 302 -4.67 0.65 5.95
CA ARG A 302 -5.77 0.32 5.06
C ARG A 302 -7.10 0.27 5.84
N PRO A 303 -8.19 0.85 5.30
CA PRO A 303 -9.53 0.62 5.82
C PRO A 303 -9.85 -0.89 5.90
N SER A 304 -10.37 -1.31 7.04
CA SER A 304 -10.83 -2.67 7.25
C SER A 304 -11.95 -2.72 8.29
N VAL A 305 -12.71 -3.82 8.29
CA VAL A 305 -13.77 -4.06 9.29
C VAL A 305 -13.24 -4.03 10.74
N ALA A 306 -11.94 -4.25 10.93
CA ALA A 306 -11.27 -4.16 12.23
C ALA A 306 -11.39 -2.78 12.88
N MET A 307 -11.49 -1.70 12.08
CA MET A 307 -11.62 -0.31 12.54
C MET A 307 -12.99 -0.01 13.16
N LEU A 308 -14.02 -0.75 12.77
CA LEU A 308 -15.40 -0.34 13.05
C LEU A 308 -15.86 -0.77 14.44
N ALA A 309 -15.54 -1.99 14.86
CA ALA A 309 -15.90 -2.57 16.17
C ALA A 309 -17.42 -2.49 16.55
N PRO A 310 -17.95 -3.41 17.37
CA PRO A 310 -17.28 -4.57 17.95
C PRO A 310 -16.90 -5.60 16.88
N LEU A 311 -15.82 -6.34 17.15
CA LEU A 311 -15.41 -7.43 16.27
C LEU A 311 -16.13 -8.72 16.64
N PRO A 312 -16.39 -9.61 15.67
CA PRO A 312 -16.89 -10.93 16.00
C PRO A 312 -15.83 -11.73 16.77
N GLU A 313 -16.28 -12.75 17.49
CA GLU A 313 -15.42 -13.69 18.23
C GLU A 313 -14.34 -14.34 17.34
N THR A 314 -14.66 -14.58 16.06
CA THR A 314 -13.72 -15.13 15.08
C THR A 314 -13.84 -14.42 13.73
N PRO A 315 -12.73 -14.23 12.99
CA PRO A 315 -12.79 -13.75 11.61
C PRO A 315 -13.42 -14.77 10.65
N CYS A 316 -13.52 -16.03 11.07
CA CYS A 316 -14.10 -17.11 10.27
C CYS A 316 -15.58 -16.88 9.96
N VAL A 317 -16.29 -16.13 10.82
CA VAL A 317 -17.71 -15.80 10.64
C VAL A 317 -17.97 -15.12 9.29
N PHE A 318 -17.02 -14.33 8.80
CA PHE A 318 -17.15 -13.56 7.56
C PHE A 318 -17.22 -14.42 6.30
N CYS A 319 -16.84 -15.70 6.38
CA CYS A 319 -16.80 -16.59 5.22
C CYS A 319 -17.59 -17.89 5.43
N HIS A 320 -17.60 -18.42 6.66
CA HIS A 320 -18.02 -19.79 6.95
C HIS A 320 -19.30 -19.90 7.77
N GLU A 321 -19.71 -18.85 8.49
CA GLU A 321 -20.91 -18.87 9.33
C GLU A 321 -22.01 -18.00 8.72
N GLY A 322 -23.26 -18.27 9.11
CA GLY A 322 -24.42 -17.50 8.67
C GLY A 322 -24.86 -16.56 9.77
N ILE A 323 -25.20 -15.32 9.42
CA ILE A 323 -25.70 -14.32 10.37
C ILE A 323 -27.24 -14.37 10.46
N ASN A 324 -27.91 -14.94 9.44
CA ASN A 324 -29.38 -14.99 9.31
C ASN A 324 -29.86 -16.12 8.34
N ALA A 325 -31.18 -16.28 8.19
CA ALA A 325 -31.81 -17.35 7.38
C ALA A 325 -31.48 -17.29 5.88
N ALA A 326 -31.23 -16.09 5.33
CA ALA A 326 -30.72 -15.95 3.95
C ALA A 326 -29.32 -16.58 3.80
N ALA A 327 -28.55 -16.64 4.89
CA ALA A 327 -27.25 -17.29 5.01
C ALA A 327 -27.33 -18.73 5.58
N SER A 328 -28.50 -19.36 5.71
CA SER A 328 -28.60 -20.74 6.23
C SER A 328 -28.78 -21.80 5.14
N SER A 329 -29.04 -21.44 3.88
CA SER A 329 -29.10 -22.43 2.78
C SER A 329 -27.68 -22.85 2.35
N SER A 330 -27.15 -23.94 2.92
CA SER A 330 -25.82 -24.45 2.58
C SER A 330 -25.84 -25.23 1.26
N PHE A 331 -25.13 -24.72 0.24
CA PHE A 331 -24.69 -25.51 -0.93
C PHE A 331 -23.47 -26.34 -0.62
N ASP A 332 -22.94 -26.18 0.59
CA ASP A 332 -21.81 -26.92 1.08
C ASP A 332 -22.15 -28.42 1.13
N ARG A 333 -21.14 -29.26 0.87
CA ARG A 333 -21.30 -30.72 0.92
C ARG A 333 -21.81 -31.14 2.30
N PRO A 334 -22.56 -32.25 2.40
CA PRO A 334 -22.89 -32.85 3.69
C PRO A 334 -21.64 -32.95 4.60
N GLY A 335 -21.79 -32.60 5.88
CA GLY A 335 -20.69 -32.61 6.85
C GLY A 335 -19.75 -31.39 6.77
N ALA A 336 -19.95 -30.44 5.86
CA ALA A 336 -19.04 -29.30 5.71
C ALA A 336 -19.13 -28.30 6.85
N LYS A 337 -20.35 -28.04 7.35
CA LYS A 337 -20.58 -27.19 8.50
C LYS A 337 -19.91 -27.77 9.74
N GLU A 338 -20.10 -29.06 10.00
CA GLU A 338 -19.53 -29.78 11.14
C GLU A 338 -18.00 -29.83 11.06
N ARG A 339 -17.43 -30.02 9.86
CA ARG A 339 -15.97 -29.93 9.64
C ARG A 339 -15.45 -28.53 9.96
N TYR A 340 -16.15 -27.49 9.50
CA TYR A 340 -15.80 -26.11 9.78
C TYR A 340 -15.83 -25.82 11.29
N GLU A 341 -16.95 -26.15 11.96
CA GLU A 341 -17.14 -25.93 13.40
C GLU A 341 -16.04 -26.65 14.20
N LYS A 342 -15.70 -27.90 13.83
CA LYS A 342 -14.59 -28.63 14.45
C LYS A 342 -13.25 -27.92 14.31
N VAL A 343 -12.94 -27.35 13.15
CA VAL A 343 -11.69 -26.59 12.95
C VAL A 343 -11.72 -25.30 13.77
N ARG A 344 -12.81 -24.55 13.70
CA ARG A 344 -12.99 -23.29 14.47
C ARG A 344 -12.83 -23.55 15.96
N ASP A 345 -13.53 -24.53 16.51
CA ASP A 345 -13.53 -24.83 17.94
C ASP A 345 -12.15 -25.34 18.37
N GLY A 346 -11.47 -26.12 17.51
CA GLY A 346 -10.08 -26.51 17.72
C GLY A 346 -9.11 -25.32 17.77
N LEU A 347 -9.29 -24.32 16.91
CA LEU A 347 -8.49 -23.08 16.94
C LEU A 347 -8.82 -22.22 18.17
N LEU A 348 -10.09 -22.12 18.54
CA LEU A 348 -10.51 -21.43 19.76
C LEU A 348 -9.91 -22.07 21.01
N ALA A 349 -9.90 -23.41 21.09
CA ALA A 349 -9.25 -24.14 22.17
C ALA A 349 -7.73 -23.90 22.21
N GLN A 350 -7.06 -23.86 21.06
CA GLN A 350 -5.64 -23.52 20.98
C GLN A 350 -5.35 -22.08 21.43
N ALA A 351 -6.19 -21.13 21.02
CA ALA A 351 -6.08 -19.75 21.46
C ALA A 351 -6.26 -19.64 22.99
N ALA A 352 -7.25 -20.34 23.54
CA ALA A 352 -7.50 -20.43 24.97
C ALA A 352 -6.30 -21.07 25.72
N SER A 353 -5.69 -22.13 25.19
CA SER A 353 -4.49 -22.74 25.79
C SER A 353 -3.27 -21.81 25.80
N LYS A 354 -3.28 -20.77 24.96
CA LYS A 354 -2.27 -19.71 24.90
C LYS A 354 -2.66 -18.49 25.72
N ASN A 355 -3.77 -18.56 26.48
CA ASN A 355 -4.37 -17.44 27.22
C ASN A 355 -4.68 -16.22 26.33
N LEU A 356 -4.98 -16.43 25.05
CA LEU A 356 -5.35 -15.35 24.13
C LEU A 356 -6.84 -15.03 24.26
N THR A 357 -7.17 -13.76 24.51
CA THR A 357 -8.54 -13.25 24.60
C THR A 357 -8.69 -11.97 23.77
N GLY A 358 -9.94 -11.57 23.49
CA GLY A 358 -10.25 -10.31 22.79
C GLY A 358 -9.49 -10.13 21.47
N GLU A 359 -8.83 -8.97 21.32
CA GLU A 359 -8.02 -8.59 20.16
C GLU A 359 -6.88 -9.57 19.85
N ALA A 360 -6.15 -10.01 20.88
CA ALA A 360 -5.00 -10.91 20.70
C ALA A 360 -5.44 -12.26 20.12
N ARG A 361 -6.60 -12.75 20.53
CA ARG A 361 -7.23 -13.94 19.95
C ARG A 361 -7.68 -13.69 18.53
N PHE A 362 -8.35 -12.57 18.26
CA PHE A 362 -8.85 -12.24 16.91
C PHE A 362 -7.70 -12.18 15.89
N ASP A 363 -6.63 -11.45 16.20
CA ASP A 363 -5.48 -11.31 15.30
C ASP A 363 -4.75 -12.63 15.07
N TRP A 364 -4.60 -13.43 16.13
CA TRP A 364 -4.03 -14.76 16.02
C TRP A 364 -4.87 -15.68 15.13
N LEU A 365 -6.20 -15.60 15.22
CA LEU A 365 -7.11 -16.34 14.34
C LEU A 365 -7.02 -15.87 12.88
N VAL A 366 -6.85 -14.56 12.63
CA VAL A 366 -6.62 -14.04 11.27
C VAL A 366 -5.35 -14.65 10.68
N ASP A 367 -4.26 -14.72 11.45
CA ASP A 367 -3.02 -15.38 11.01
C ASP A 367 -3.21 -16.87 10.76
N ARG A 368 -3.76 -17.60 11.73
CA ARG A 368 -3.95 -19.05 11.59
C ARG A 368 -4.85 -19.39 10.42
N SER A 369 -5.86 -18.55 10.13
CA SER A 369 -6.76 -18.78 9.00
C SER A 369 -6.04 -18.87 7.66
N GLN A 370 -4.91 -18.17 7.50
CA GLN A 370 -4.13 -18.14 6.26
C GLN A 370 -3.18 -19.33 6.12
N GLU A 371 -2.90 -20.04 7.21
CA GLU A 371 -1.95 -21.17 7.25
C GLU A 371 -2.64 -22.53 7.15
N LEU A 372 -3.98 -22.56 7.17
CA LEU A 372 -4.75 -23.80 7.15
C LEU A 372 -4.40 -24.64 5.91
N GLU A 373 -4.28 -25.95 6.09
CA GLU A 373 -3.85 -26.88 5.05
C GLU A 373 -4.70 -26.76 3.77
N PHE A 374 -6.00 -26.52 3.94
CA PHE A 374 -6.98 -26.37 2.87
C PHE A 374 -7.05 -24.96 2.24
N HIS A 375 -6.41 -23.95 2.85
CA HIS A 375 -6.20 -22.62 2.25
C HIS A 375 -4.82 -22.51 1.57
N THR A 376 -3.94 -23.46 1.84
CA THR A 376 -2.56 -23.49 1.33
C THR A 376 -2.33 -24.66 0.39
N PHE A 377 -1.18 -24.66 -0.29
CA PHE A 377 -0.64 -25.80 -1.02
C PHE A 377 0.83 -26.02 -0.62
N GLU A 378 1.33 -27.24 -0.78
CA GLU A 378 2.74 -27.55 -0.51
C GLU A 378 3.64 -26.79 -1.47
N GLY A 379 4.64 -26.08 -0.94
CA GLY A 379 5.73 -25.53 -1.74
C GLY A 379 6.67 -26.65 -2.22
N GLU A 380 7.66 -26.29 -3.03
CA GLU A 380 8.74 -27.23 -3.37
C GLU A 380 9.44 -27.76 -2.11
N LYS A 381 10.08 -28.94 -2.18
CA LYS A 381 10.77 -29.56 -1.04
C LYS A 381 11.65 -28.55 -0.30
N GLY A 382 11.33 -28.29 0.97
CA GLY A 382 12.05 -27.35 1.84
C GLY A 382 11.50 -25.92 1.87
N GLN A 383 10.47 -25.59 1.07
CA GLN A 383 9.80 -24.29 1.13
C GLN A 383 8.57 -24.32 2.04
N PRO A 384 8.23 -23.20 2.72
CA PRO A 384 7.01 -23.10 3.50
C PRO A 384 5.77 -23.25 2.62
N ARG A 385 4.67 -23.72 3.21
CA ARG A 385 3.37 -23.79 2.52
C ARG A 385 2.98 -22.40 2.02
N ARG A 386 2.44 -22.33 0.81
CA ARG A 386 2.03 -21.07 0.18
C ARG A 386 0.51 -20.97 0.16
N LEU A 387 -0.02 -19.77 0.43
CA LEU A 387 -1.43 -19.46 0.23
C LEU A 387 -1.80 -19.71 -1.23
N ARG A 388 -2.92 -20.40 -1.45
CA ARG A 388 -3.48 -20.59 -2.78
C ARG A 388 -3.80 -19.22 -3.42
N PRO A 389 -3.58 -19.00 -4.73
CA PRO A 389 -3.84 -17.72 -5.37
C PRO A 389 -5.27 -17.22 -5.16
N GLU A 390 -6.26 -18.12 -5.17
CA GLU A 390 -7.66 -17.78 -4.92
C GLU A 390 -7.95 -17.37 -3.46
N PHE A 391 -7.04 -17.66 -2.52
CA PHE A 391 -7.14 -17.28 -1.10
C PHE A 391 -6.22 -16.10 -0.74
N ALA A 392 -5.12 -15.92 -1.46
CA ALA A 392 -4.09 -14.91 -1.17
C ALA A 392 -4.67 -13.49 -1.01
N ASN A 393 -5.72 -13.18 -1.78
CA ASN A 393 -6.35 -11.88 -1.78
C ASN A 393 -7.73 -11.85 -1.10
N LEU A 394 -8.24 -12.92 -0.49
CA LEU A 394 -9.62 -12.93 0.03
C LEU A 394 -9.80 -11.96 1.21
N LEU A 395 -8.88 -12.00 2.19
CA LEU A 395 -8.93 -11.06 3.32
C LEU A 395 -8.80 -9.61 2.83
N THR A 396 -8.00 -9.40 1.79
CA THR A 396 -7.89 -8.12 1.09
C THR A 396 -9.20 -7.74 0.38
N LYS A 397 -9.78 -8.63 -0.42
CA LYS A 397 -11.00 -8.41 -1.20
C LYS A 397 -12.18 -8.08 -0.29
N PHE A 398 -12.29 -8.81 0.81
CA PHE A 398 -13.38 -8.69 1.79
C PHE A 398 -13.02 -7.82 3.01
N ARG A 399 -11.88 -7.13 2.95
CA ARG A 399 -11.51 -6.07 3.91
C ARG A 399 -11.41 -6.55 5.36
N ILE A 400 -11.02 -7.81 5.53
CA ILE A 400 -10.79 -8.43 6.84
C ILE A 400 -9.35 -8.11 7.25
N GLY A 401 -9.22 -7.21 8.22
CA GLY A 401 -7.93 -6.77 8.77
C GLY A 401 -7.66 -7.31 10.16
N LYS A 402 -6.47 -7.05 10.67
CA LYS A 402 -6.11 -7.24 12.08
C LYS A 402 -6.40 -5.97 12.88
N THR A 403 -6.39 -6.09 14.20
CA THR A 403 -6.48 -4.99 15.16
C THR A 403 -5.14 -4.32 15.44
N LYS A 404 -4.03 -4.98 15.08
CA LYS A 404 -2.70 -4.38 15.08
C LYS A 404 -1.81 -4.97 13.99
N HIS A 405 -0.81 -4.19 13.61
CA HIS A 405 0.24 -4.55 12.68
C HIS A 405 1.58 -4.48 13.40
N VAL A 406 2.33 -5.58 13.39
CA VAL A 406 3.67 -5.66 13.96
C VAL A 406 4.66 -5.85 12.83
N PHE A 407 5.69 -5.03 12.80
CA PHE A 407 6.75 -5.09 11.80
C PHE A 407 8.08 -4.66 12.40
N GLU A 408 9.17 -5.01 11.73
CA GLU A 408 10.52 -4.65 12.13
C GLU A 408 10.96 -3.39 11.37
N ASP A 409 11.59 -2.46 12.07
CA ASP A 409 12.25 -1.31 11.49
C ASP A 409 13.49 -1.79 10.70
N PRO A 410 13.55 -1.55 9.38
CA PRO A 410 14.68 -2.00 8.56
C PRO A 410 16.02 -1.35 8.93
N ASP A 411 16.00 -0.18 9.59
CA ASP A 411 17.21 0.57 9.92
C ASP A 411 17.73 0.27 11.33
N THR A 412 16.83 0.02 12.29
CA THR A 412 17.20 -0.21 13.69
C THR A 412 17.00 -1.65 14.19
N GLY A 413 16.25 -2.48 13.45
CA GLY A 413 15.80 -3.80 13.91
C GLY A 413 14.75 -3.74 15.02
N ALA A 414 14.25 -2.56 15.39
CA ALA A 414 13.26 -2.40 16.44
C ALA A 414 11.90 -2.96 15.98
N VAL A 415 11.23 -3.69 16.87
CA VAL A 415 9.86 -4.16 16.63
C VAL A 415 8.89 -3.00 16.88
N ILE A 416 8.21 -2.57 15.83
CA ILE A 416 7.19 -1.52 15.87
C ILE A 416 5.80 -2.18 15.84
N GLU A 417 4.96 -1.79 16.79
CA GLU A 417 3.54 -2.10 16.79
C GLU A 417 2.72 -0.87 16.38
N GLU A 418 1.87 -1.05 15.38
CA GLU A 418 0.90 -0.06 14.91
C GLU A 418 -0.51 -0.60 15.18
N ARG A 419 -1.22 0.04 16.11
CA ARG A 419 -2.56 -0.38 16.53
C ARG A 419 -3.65 0.29 15.70
N VAL A 420 -4.63 -0.48 15.25
CA VAL A 420 -5.84 0.02 14.60
C VAL A 420 -6.72 0.71 15.64
N ARG A 421 -7.01 1.99 15.44
CA ARG A 421 -7.93 2.75 16.29
C ARG A 421 -9.37 2.42 15.91
N ARG A 422 -10.20 2.15 16.91
CA ARG A 422 -11.57 1.65 16.71
C ARG A 422 -12.61 2.51 17.39
N CYS A 423 -13.86 2.42 16.95
CA CYS A 423 -14.97 3.14 17.58
C CYS A 423 -15.08 2.84 19.09
N SER A 424 -14.92 1.56 19.47
CA SER A 424 -14.99 1.10 20.87
C SER A 424 -13.85 1.60 21.75
N ASP A 425 -12.77 2.13 21.15
CA ASP A 425 -11.67 2.72 21.91
C ASP A 425 -12.07 4.08 22.53
N CYS A 426 -13.05 4.75 21.93
CA CYS A 426 -13.50 6.09 22.31
C CYS A 426 -14.99 6.15 22.69
N HIS A 427 -15.81 5.18 22.28
CA HIS A 427 -17.22 5.11 22.60
C HIS A 427 -17.51 3.84 23.43
N PRO A 428 -18.01 3.96 24.66
CA PRO A 428 -18.25 2.80 25.51
C PRO A 428 -19.51 2.07 25.01
N ASP A 429 -19.55 0.76 25.23
CA ASP A 429 -20.73 -0.05 24.90
C ASP A 429 -21.83 0.13 25.94
N THR A 430 -22.56 1.24 25.83
CA THR A 430 -23.72 1.54 26.66
C THR A 430 -25.01 1.43 25.84
N PRO A 431 -26.15 1.03 26.46
CA PRO A 431 -27.43 0.89 25.77
C PRO A 431 -27.87 2.15 25.01
N ASP A 432 -27.58 3.33 25.56
CA ASP A 432 -27.97 4.64 25.01
C ASP A 432 -26.84 5.33 24.22
N GLY A 433 -25.70 4.66 24.04
CA GLY A 433 -24.52 5.23 23.37
C GLY A 433 -24.71 5.35 21.85
N VAL A 434 -25.00 6.57 21.37
CA VAL A 434 -25.20 6.86 19.93
C VAL A 434 -24.00 6.47 19.06
N GLY A 435 -22.77 6.67 19.56
CA GLY A 435 -21.56 6.30 18.83
C GLY A 435 -21.43 4.80 18.60
N MET A 436 -21.64 3.99 19.64
CA MET A 436 -21.56 2.52 19.53
C MET A 436 -22.76 1.91 18.81
N SER A 437 -23.96 2.49 18.93
CA SER A 437 -25.12 2.03 18.17
C SER A 437 -24.93 2.27 16.65
N THR A 438 -24.33 3.41 16.28
CA THR A 438 -23.96 3.72 14.90
C THR A 438 -22.88 2.76 14.38
N ALA A 439 -21.82 2.52 15.16
CA ALA A 439 -20.76 1.58 14.81
C ALA A 439 -21.29 0.16 14.58
N ARG A 440 -22.19 -0.31 15.46
CA ARG A 440 -22.84 -1.62 15.30
C ARG A 440 -23.62 -1.75 14.00
N LYS A 441 -24.39 -0.73 13.60
CA LYS A 441 -25.14 -0.76 12.33
C LYS A 441 -24.22 -0.82 11.11
N PHE A 442 -23.12 -0.07 11.13
CA PHE A 442 -22.09 -0.17 10.09
C PHE A 442 -21.51 -1.59 10.01
N VAL A 443 -21.06 -2.13 11.16
CA VAL A 443 -20.48 -3.48 11.23
C VAL A 443 -21.48 -4.53 10.77
N GLU A 444 -22.72 -4.50 11.26
CA GLU A 444 -23.74 -5.49 10.93
C GLU A 444 -24.05 -5.49 9.43
N GLY A 445 -24.34 -4.33 8.85
CA GLY A 445 -24.64 -4.20 7.43
C GLY A 445 -23.48 -4.69 6.54
N MET A 446 -22.27 -4.19 6.79
CA MET A 446 -21.09 -4.59 6.01
C MET A 446 -20.69 -6.05 6.23
N SER A 447 -20.86 -6.59 7.44
CA SER A 447 -20.59 -8.00 7.71
C SER A 447 -21.57 -8.90 6.95
N GLN A 448 -22.85 -8.55 6.91
CA GLN A 448 -23.86 -9.29 6.14
C GLN A 448 -23.50 -9.29 4.65
N LEU A 449 -23.18 -8.14 4.08
CA LEU A 449 -22.74 -8.03 2.69
C LEU A 449 -21.48 -8.89 2.43
N THR A 450 -20.48 -8.78 3.29
CA THR A 450 -19.23 -9.54 3.20
C THR A 450 -19.48 -11.05 3.20
N VAL A 451 -20.32 -11.54 4.11
CA VAL A 451 -20.64 -12.97 4.24
C VAL A 451 -21.30 -13.51 2.98
N VAL A 452 -22.28 -12.79 2.44
CA VAL A 452 -23.00 -13.24 1.24
C VAL A 452 -22.06 -13.23 0.03
N SER A 453 -21.26 -12.17 -0.15
CA SER A 453 -20.27 -12.05 -1.22
C SER A 453 -19.18 -13.14 -1.14
N ALA A 454 -18.65 -13.42 0.05
CA ALA A 454 -17.66 -14.48 0.24
C ALA A 454 -18.22 -15.87 -0.08
N ARG A 455 -19.49 -16.11 0.21
CA ARG A 455 -20.16 -17.37 -0.16
C ARG A 455 -20.41 -17.48 -1.66
N ALA A 456 -20.81 -16.39 -2.29
CA ALA A 456 -20.95 -16.33 -3.74
C ALA A 456 -19.60 -16.66 -4.41
N GLU A 457 -18.51 -16.05 -3.95
CA GLU A 457 -17.14 -16.37 -4.42
C GLU A 457 -16.85 -17.87 -4.30
N ARG A 458 -17.08 -18.48 -3.12
CA ARG A 458 -16.84 -19.92 -2.91
C ARG A 458 -17.67 -20.79 -3.87
N ALA A 459 -18.94 -20.46 -4.07
CA ALA A 459 -19.83 -21.21 -4.96
C ALA A 459 -19.38 -21.10 -6.43
N LEU A 460 -19.08 -19.88 -6.88
CA LEU A 460 -18.61 -19.60 -8.23
C LEU A 460 -17.25 -20.26 -8.49
N LEU A 461 -16.30 -20.19 -7.57
CA LEU A 461 -15.01 -20.88 -7.67
C LEU A 461 -15.16 -22.41 -7.75
N ALA A 462 -16.09 -22.98 -6.97
CA ALA A 462 -16.37 -24.40 -7.03
C ALA A 462 -17.00 -24.82 -8.38
N ALA A 463 -17.91 -24.00 -8.93
CA ALA A 463 -18.51 -24.21 -10.24
C ALA A 463 -17.48 -24.07 -11.39
N ARG A 464 -16.63 -23.03 -11.35
CA ARG A 464 -15.54 -22.79 -12.30
C ARG A 464 -14.57 -23.97 -12.35
N ARG A 465 -14.15 -24.49 -11.19
CA ARG A 465 -13.28 -25.70 -11.12
C ARG A 465 -13.95 -26.94 -11.70
N GLY A 466 -15.28 -26.97 -11.74
CA GLY A 466 -16.06 -28.01 -12.40
C GLY A 466 -16.29 -27.79 -13.90
N GLY A 467 -15.76 -26.72 -14.50
CA GLY A 467 -15.95 -26.39 -15.91
C GLY A 467 -17.29 -25.76 -16.25
N VAL A 468 -17.95 -25.12 -15.27
CA VAL A 468 -19.18 -24.33 -15.50
C VAL A 468 -18.80 -22.87 -15.77
N GLU A 469 -19.51 -22.24 -16.71
CA GLU A 469 -19.40 -20.82 -17.03
C GLU A 469 -19.90 -19.98 -15.85
N ILE A 470 -19.22 -18.88 -15.51
CA ILE A 470 -19.58 -18.09 -14.32
C ILE A 470 -19.54 -16.57 -14.52
N GLY A 471 -19.40 -16.08 -15.74
CA GLY A 471 -19.18 -14.66 -16.05
C GLY A 471 -20.27 -13.76 -15.50
N ARG A 472 -21.54 -14.15 -15.63
CA ARG A 472 -22.65 -13.39 -15.04
C ARG A 472 -22.58 -13.34 -13.52
N GLY A 473 -22.39 -14.49 -12.87
CA GLY A 473 -22.28 -14.54 -11.40
C GLY A 473 -21.04 -13.79 -10.88
N GLN A 474 -19.94 -13.82 -11.63
CA GLN A 474 -18.74 -13.05 -11.33
C GLN A 474 -18.99 -11.54 -11.43
N SER A 475 -19.70 -11.08 -12.46
CA SER A 475 -20.04 -9.66 -12.60
C SER A 475 -20.92 -9.15 -11.45
N GLU A 476 -21.91 -9.93 -11.01
CA GLU A 476 -22.72 -9.58 -9.83
C GLU A 476 -21.86 -9.53 -8.56
N LEU A 477 -20.90 -10.46 -8.42
CA LEU A 477 -20.00 -10.47 -7.28
C LEU A 477 -19.04 -9.28 -7.29
N GLU A 478 -18.54 -8.87 -8.46
CA GLU A 478 -17.72 -7.67 -8.61
C GLU A 478 -18.53 -6.42 -8.21
N GLN A 479 -19.78 -6.29 -8.65
CA GLN A 479 -20.67 -5.19 -8.23
C GLN A 479 -20.93 -5.19 -6.72
N ALA A 480 -21.10 -6.36 -6.09
CA ALA A 480 -21.25 -6.46 -4.64
C ALA A 480 -19.98 -6.02 -3.88
N VAL A 481 -18.79 -6.35 -4.41
CA VAL A 481 -17.50 -5.93 -3.84
C VAL A 481 -17.29 -4.44 -4.03
N ASP A 482 -17.66 -3.87 -5.18
CA ASP A 482 -17.58 -2.43 -5.43
C ASP A 482 -18.53 -1.66 -4.51
N ALA A 483 -19.75 -2.17 -4.29
CA ALA A 483 -20.67 -1.63 -3.29
C ALA A 483 -20.07 -1.66 -1.88
N GLN A 484 -19.42 -2.75 -1.49
CA GLN A 484 -18.71 -2.84 -0.21
C GLN A 484 -17.63 -1.76 -0.09
N ILE A 485 -16.83 -1.53 -1.13
CA ILE A 485 -15.82 -0.46 -1.16
C ILE A 485 -16.49 0.92 -1.03
N GLY A 486 -17.61 1.13 -1.71
CA GLY A 486 -18.41 2.36 -1.60
C GLY A 486 -18.91 2.62 -0.17
N LEU A 487 -19.35 1.57 0.52
CA LEU A 487 -19.85 1.63 1.90
C LEU A 487 -18.75 1.93 2.92
N GLU A 488 -17.54 1.43 2.72
CA GLU A 488 -16.40 1.77 3.59
C GLU A 488 -16.12 3.28 3.57
N VAL A 489 -16.32 3.94 2.42
CA VAL A 489 -16.20 5.39 2.35
C VAL A 489 -17.37 6.09 3.04
N MET A 490 -18.58 5.52 2.99
CA MET A 490 -19.75 6.06 3.68
C MET A 490 -19.59 6.09 5.21
N VAL A 491 -18.66 5.33 5.79
CA VAL A 491 -18.32 5.45 7.22
C VAL A 491 -17.98 6.90 7.59
N HIS A 492 -17.43 7.69 6.67
CA HIS A 492 -17.12 9.11 6.90
C HIS A 492 -18.35 10.00 7.07
N THR A 493 -19.55 9.59 6.63
CA THR A 493 -20.78 10.35 6.91
C THR A 493 -21.23 10.19 8.36
N PHE A 494 -20.86 9.07 8.99
CA PHE A 494 -21.37 8.60 10.28
C PHE A 494 -22.91 8.55 10.35
N ASP A 495 -23.55 8.38 9.20
CA ASP A 495 -25.00 8.33 9.08
C ASP A 495 -25.44 6.96 8.57
N VAL A 496 -26.23 6.28 9.41
CA VAL A 496 -26.85 4.97 9.19
C VAL A 496 -28.36 5.04 9.32
N SER A 497 -28.94 6.23 9.23
CA SER A 497 -30.39 6.43 9.28
C SER A 497 -31.07 5.82 8.05
N GLU A 498 -32.36 5.52 8.18
CA GLU A 498 -33.15 5.06 7.04
C GLU A 498 -33.16 6.13 5.94
N GLY A 499 -32.94 5.72 4.69
CA GLY A 499 -32.85 6.63 3.55
C GLY A 499 -31.50 7.35 3.40
N SER A 500 -30.55 7.14 4.32
CA SER A 500 -29.16 7.60 4.14
C SER A 500 -28.51 6.94 2.92
N GLU A 501 -27.46 7.57 2.39
CA GLU A 501 -26.68 7.01 1.28
C GLU A 501 -26.01 5.68 1.67
N PHE A 502 -25.67 5.48 2.95
CA PHE A 502 -25.21 4.19 3.46
C PHE A 502 -26.31 3.12 3.34
N ALA A 503 -27.53 3.42 3.80
CA ALA A 503 -28.63 2.46 3.77
C ALA A 503 -28.97 2.02 2.34
N LYS A 504 -29.02 2.98 1.39
CA LYS A 504 -29.26 2.69 -0.04
C LYS A 504 -28.15 1.83 -0.65
N GLY A 505 -26.89 2.23 -0.46
CA GLY A 505 -25.76 1.47 -0.99
C GLY A 505 -25.65 0.06 -0.38
N LEU A 506 -26.09 -0.11 0.88
CA LEU A 506 -26.14 -1.41 1.53
C LEU A 506 -27.19 -2.31 0.90
N GLU A 507 -28.39 -1.78 0.65
CA GLU A 507 -29.46 -2.51 -0.03
C GLU A 507 -29.03 -2.96 -1.44
N GLU A 508 -28.46 -2.05 -2.22
CA GLU A 508 -27.92 -2.33 -3.56
C GLU A 508 -26.82 -3.41 -3.52
N GLY A 509 -25.83 -3.25 -2.64
CA GLY A 509 -24.75 -4.23 -2.49
C GLY A 509 -25.26 -5.61 -2.07
N GLN A 510 -26.21 -5.66 -1.14
CA GLN A 510 -26.82 -6.92 -0.70
C GLN A 510 -27.62 -7.59 -1.82
N ALA A 511 -28.29 -6.82 -2.67
CA ALA A 511 -29.00 -7.35 -3.84
C ALA A 511 -28.02 -8.03 -4.83
N HIS A 512 -26.90 -7.37 -5.16
CA HIS A 512 -25.86 -7.95 -6.02
C HIS A 512 -25.22 -9.20 -5.40
N ALA A 513 -24.91 -9.16 -4.10
CA ALA A 513 -24.34 -10.31 -3.41
C ALA A 513 -25.31 -11.51 -3.42
N ALA A 514 -26.61 -11.26 -3.19
CA ALA A 514 -27.64 -12.28 -3.24
C ALA A 514 -27.80 -12.86 -4.66
N ALA A 515 -27.77 -12.02 -5.69
CA ALA A 515 -27.83 -12.44 -7.10
C ALA A 515 -26.62 -13.28 -7.50
N ALA A 516 -25.40 -12.87 -7.11
CA ALA A 516 -24.17 -13.62 -7.32
C ALA A 516 -24.23 -14.99 -6.64
N LEU A 517 -24.72 -15.02 -5.39
CA LEU A 517 -24.88 -16.25 -4.65
C LEU A 517 -25.88 -17.17 -5.36
N ASP A 518 -27.08 -16.68 -5.69
CA ASP A 518 -28.11 -17.43 -6.41
C ASP A 518 -27.63 -18.01 -7.74
N TYR A 519 -26.85 -17.23 -8.51
CA TYR A 519 -26.19 -17.75 -9.70
C TYR A 519 -25.23 -18.89 -9.35
N GLY A 520 -24.39 -18.72 -8.34
CA GLY A 520 -23.46 -19.76 -7.88
C GLY A 520 -24.18 -21.06 -7.47
N LYS A 521 -25.36 -20.96 -6.85
CA LYS A 521 -26.23 -22.10 -6.51
C LYS A 521 -26.62 -22.88 -7.76
N LYS A 522 -27.19 -22.18 -8.74
CA LYS A 522 -27.62 -22.76 -10.02
C LYS A 522 -26.46 -23.37 -10.80
N ALA A 523 -25.30 -22.72 -10.80
CA ALA A 523 -24.09 -23.23 -11.44
C ALA A 523 -23.58 -24.53 -10.79
N LEU A 524 -23.71 -24.66 -9.47
CA LEU A 524 -23.39 -25.91 -8.76
C LEU A 524 -24.41 -27.02 -9.03
N GLU A 525 -25.69 -26.71 -9.12
CA GLU A 525 -26.73 -27.66 -9.53
C GLU A 525 -26.47 -28.17 -10.95
N GLU A 526 -26.12 -27.27 -11.87
CA GLU A 526 -25.71 -27.62 -13.23
C GLU A 526 -24.49 -28.54 -13.23
N LEU A 527 -23.47 -28.24 -12.42
CA LEU A 527 -22.28 -29.10 -12.27
C LEU A 527 -22.66 -30.51 -11.81
N GLN A 528 -23.57 -30.62 -10.83
CA GLN A 528 -24.04 -31.92 -10.34
C GLN A 528 -24.81 -32.69 -11.42
N LEU A 529 -25.66 -32.01 -12.17
CA LEU A 529 -26.38 -32.59 -13.31
C LEU A 529 -25.41 -33.09 -14.39
N ARG A 530 -24.44 -32.28 -14.80
CA ARG A 530 -23.39 -32.66 -15.77
C ARG A 530 -22.63 -33.90 -15.32
N ARG A 531 -22.28 -34.00 -14.03
CA ARG A 531 -21.59 -35.18 -13.47
C ARG A 531 -22.45 -36.43 -13.48
N ARG A 532 -23.75 -36.31 -13.15
CA ARG A 532 -24.70 -37.44 -13.22
C ARG A 532 -24.85 -37.95 -14.66
N TRP A 533 -25.03 -37.04 -15.62
CA TRP A 533 -25.14 -37.42 -17.03
C TRP A 533 -23.85 -37.98 -17.60
N LEU A 534 -22.69 -37.45 -17.21
CA LEU A 534 -21.40 -38.03 -17.58
C LEU A 534 -21.27 -39.47 -17.06
N ALA A 535 -21.67 -39.75 -15.83
CA ALA A 535 -21.66 -41.10 -15.26
C ALA A 535 -22.60 -42.04 -16.03
N VAL A 536 -23.82 -41.60 -16.36
CA VAL A 536 -24.77 -42.37 -17.19
C VAL A 536 -24.18 -42.66 -18.57
N SER A 537 -23.62 -41.65 -19.24
CA SER A 537 -22.96 -41.82 -20.54
C SER A 537 -21.78 -42.78 -20.47
N LEU A 538 -20.97 -42.72 -19.39
CA LEU A 538 -19.86 -43.65 -19.17
C LEU A 538 -20.35 -45.10 -19.04
N VAL A 539 -21.45 -45.32 -18.31
CA VAL A 539 -22.07 -46.65 -18.17
C VAL A 539 -22.54 -47.15 -19.54
N VAL A 540 -23.21 -46.32 -20.34
CA VAL A 540 -23.64 -46.70 -21.69
C VAL A 540 -22.45 -47.03 -22.58
N ILE A 541 -21.38 -46.23 -22.56
CA ILE A 541 -20.15 -46.49 -23.31
C ILE A 541 -19.54 -47.83 -22.90
N VAL A 542 -19.44 -48.10 -21.59
CA VAL A 542 -18.91 -49.38 -21.08
C VAL A 542 -19.77 -50.56 -21.54
N LEU A 543 -21.09 -50.45 -21.51
CA LEU A 543 -22.00 -51.48 -22.01
C LEU A 543 -21.81 -51.74 -23.52
N VAL A 544 -21.66 -50.68 -24.31
CA VAL A 544 -21.36 -50.77 -25.74
C VAL A 544 -20.00 -51.45 -25.98
N LEU A 545 -18.97 -51.08 -25.23
CA LEU A 545 -17.64 -51.69 -25.31
C LEU A 545 -17.66 -53.17 -24.94
N ILE A 546 -18.41 -53.56 -23.90
CA ILE A 546 -18.61 -54.97 -23.53
C ILE A 546 -19.33 -55.72 -24.66
N GLY A 547 -20.41 -55.15 -25.20
CA GLY A 547 -21.12 -55.74 -26.34
C GLY A 547 -20.24 -55.93 -27.57
N LEU A 548 -19.38 -54.95 -27.87
CA LEU A 548 -18.42 -55.02 -28.97
C LEU A 548 -17.37 -56.12 -28.74
N ALA A 549 -16.83 -56.21 -27.52
CA ALA A 549 -15.88 -57.25 -27.14
C ALA A 549 -16.48 -58.66 -27.24
N LEU A 550 -17.73 -58.84 -26.80
CA LEU A 550 -18.46 -60.10 -26.95
C LEU A 550 -18.69 -60.43 -28.42
N LYS A 551 -19.05 -59.46 -29.26
CA LYS A 551 -19.26 -59.69 -30.69
C LYS A 551 -17.97 -60.04 -31.43
N VAL A 552 -16.86 -59.37 -31.12
CA VAL A 552 -15.52 -59.71 -31.65
C VAL A 552 -15.11 -61.12 -31.23
N ARG A 553 -15.39 -61.52 -29.99
CA ARG A 553 -15.16 -62.90 -29.51
C ARG A 553 -16.03 -63.92 -30.24
N GLN A 554 -17.30 -63.60 -30.51
CA GLN A 554 -18.18 -64.47 -31.27
C GLN A 554 -17.67 -64.67 -32.71
N LEU A 555 -17.33 -63.58 -33.41
CA LEU A 555 -16.84 -63.64 -34.78
C LEU A 555 -15.49 -64.38 -34.89
N SER A 556 -14.60 -64.21 -33.90
CA SER A 556 -13.35 -64.96 -33.87
C SER A 556 -13.55 -66.46 -33.63
N LEU A 557 -14.52 -66.86 -32.79
CA LEU A 557 -14.90 -68.26 -32.61
C LEU A 557 -15.53 -68.85 -33.88
N GLU A 558 -16.47 -68.13 -34.51
CA GLU A 558 -17.08 -68.53 -35.78
C GLU A 558 -16.01 -68.72 -36.87
N ARG A 559 -15.02 -67.83 -36.94
CA ARG A 559 -13.88 -67.95 -37.86
C ARG A 559 -13.00 -69.16 -37.56
N ILE A 560 -12.70 -69.44 -36.29
CA ILE A 560 -11.93 -70.63 -35.89
C ILE A 560 -12.69 -71.91 -36.25
N GLU A 561 -14.01 -71.93 -36.09
CA GLU A 561 -14.85 -73.06 -36.50
C GLU A 561 -14.88 -73.25 -38.02
N GLN A 562 -14.96 -72.16 -38.79
CA GLN A 562 -14.84 -72.20 -40.25
C GLN A 562 -13.47 -72.71 -40.71
N GLU A 563 -12.38 -72.24 -40.10
CA GLU A 563 -11.01 -72.71 -40.38
C GLU A 563 -10.83 -74.20 -40.01
N ARG A 564 -11.38 -74.65 -38.87
CA ARG A 564 -11.40 -76.07 -38.48
C ARG A 564 -12.23 -76.94 -39.41
N ALA A 565 -13.38 -76.45 -39.88
CA ALA A 565 -14.22 -77.15 -40.84
C ALA A 565 -13.50 -77.29 -42.19
N ALA A 566 -12.80 -76.25 -42.64
CA ALA A 566 -11.97 -76.28 -43.84
C ALA A 566 -10.79 -77.24 -43.72
N MET A 567 -10.16 -77.36 -42.54
CA MET A 567 -9.11 -78.38 -42.30
C MET A 567 -9.64 -79.81 -42.27
N ARG A 568 -10.92 -80.04 -41.90
CA ARG A 568 -11.55 -81.38 -41.90
C ARG A 568 -12.01 -81.82 -43.29
N SER A 569 -12.28 -80.88 -44.19
CA SER A 569 -12.65 -81.15 -45.59
C SER A 569 -11.45 -81.17 -46.54
N ALA A 570 -10.25 -80.85 -46.05
CA ALA A 570 -9.02 -81.05 -46.81
C ALA A 570 -8.73 -82.55 -46.96
N PRO A 571 -8.57 -83.08 -48.19
CA PRO A 571 -8.21 -84.48 -48.39
C PRO A 571 -6.85 -84.75 -47.74
N GLY A 572 -6.79 -85.76 -46.87
CA GLY A 572 -5.52 -86.26 -46.34
C GLY A 572 -4.64 -86.82 -47.46
N PRO A 573 -3.31 -86.85 -47.28
CA PRO A 573 -2.38 -87.42 -48.26
C PRO A 573 -2.66 -88.89 -48.55
#